data_AF-X1TD15-F1
#
_entry.id   AF-X1TD15-F1
#
_cell.length_a   1.000
_cell.length_b   1.000
_cell.length_c   1.000
_cell.angle_alpha   90.00
_cell.angle_beta   90.00
_cell.angle_gamma   90.00
#
_symmetry.space_group_name_H-M   'P 1'
#
loop_
_entity.id
_entity.type
_entity.pdbx_description
1 polymer ?
#
loop_
_entity_poly.entity_id
_entity_poly.type
_entity_poly.pdbx_seq_one_letter_code
_entity_poly.pdbx_strand_id
1 'polypeptide(L)' 'MVDKLNKKWKFLLTGLIHQKAQKLLESNAEFILSPNGSSSAEISDLMRQQQSDALIVRAGKINR' A
#
# COMPACT_ATOMS: atom_id res chain seq x y z
N MET A 1 -27.65 -12.91 3.71
CA MET A 1 -26.78 -11.74 3.96
C MET A 1 -25.32 -12.17 3.79
N VAL A 2 -24.79 -12.14 2.56
CA VAL A 2 -23.39 -12.51 2.25
C VAL A 2 -22.69 -11.32 1.58
N ASP A 3 -22.82 -10.13 2.18
CA ASP A 3 -22.22 -8.89 1.67
C ASP A 3 -20.89 -8.54 2.37
N LYS A 4 -20.36 -9.41 3.24
CA LYS A 4 -19.21 -9.10 4.10
C LYS A 4 -17.84 -9.52 3.59
N LEU A 5 -17.71 -10.18 2.43
CA LEU A 5 -16.46 -10.89 2.06
C LEU A 5 -15.77 -10.43 0.77
N ASN A 6 -16.20 -9.31 0.18
CA ASN A 6 -15.61 -8.80 -1.07
C ASN A 6 -14.89 -7.44 -0.93
N LYS A 7 -14.55 -7.01 0.29
CA LYS A 7 -13.72 -5.80 0.46
C LYS A 7 -12.26 -6.16 0.21
N LYS A 8 -11.71 -5.70 -0.92
CA LYS A 8 -10.27 -5.74 -1.16
C LYS A 8 -9.56 -4.79 -0.18
N TRP A 9 -8.43 -5.23 0.35
CA TRP A 9 -7.58 -4.45 1.23
C TRP A 9 -6.87 -3.35 0.44
N LYS A 10 -6.96 -2.10 0.88
CA LYS A 10 -6.24 -0.99 0.25
C LYS A 10 -4.86 -0.84 0.87
N PHE A 11 -3.83 -1.17 0.11
CA PHE A 11 -2.43 -0.97 0.50
C PHE A 11 -1.88 0.31 -0.12
N LEU A 12 -1.32 1.18 0.71
CA LEU A 12 -0.46 2.27 0.25
C LEU A 12 0.97 1.76 0.13
N LEU A 13 1.58 1.96 -1.03
CA LEU A 13 2.96 1.59 -1.34
C LEU A 13 3.82 2.85 -1.40
N THR A 14 4.92 2.88 -0.68
CA THR A 14 5.92 3.98 -0.78
C THR A 14 6.92 3.78 -1.91
N GLY A 15 6.84 2.65 -2.59
CA GLY A 15 7.69 2.27 -3.70
C GLY A 15 7.25 0.94 -4.31
N LEU A 16 7.88 0.57 -5.42
CA LEU A 16 7.56 -0.69 -6.09
C LEU A 16 7.83 -1.89 -5.17
N ILE A 17 6.86 -2.79 -5.12
CA ILE A 17 6.99 -4.09 -4.46
C ILE A 17 7.42 -5.16 -5.47
N HIS A 18 7.91 -6.29 -4.97
CA HIS A 18 8.31 -7.39 -5.83
C HIS A 18 7.10 -7.98 -6.58
N GLN A 19 7.23 -8.19 -7.90
CA GLN A 19 6.11 -8.59 -8.77
C GLN A 19 5.40 -9.89 -8.31
N LYS A 20 6.16 -10.87 -7.79
CA LYS A 20 5.56 -12.11 -7.23
C LYS A 20 4.68 -11.84 -5.99
N ALA A 21 5.09 -10.91 -5.12
CA ALA A 21 4.32 -10.54 -3.94
C ALA A 21 3.06 -9.77 -4.33
N GLN A 22 3.16 -8.89 -5.33
CA GLN A 22 2.01 -8.18 -5.88
C GLN A 22 0.96 -9.16 -6.44
N LYS A 23 1.37 -10.10 -7.30
CA LYS A 23 0.48 -11.12 -7.88
C LYS A 23 -0.22 -12.00 -6.83
N LEU A 24 0.46 -12.32 -5.74
CA LEU A 24 -0.12 -13.10 -4.64
C LEU A 24 -1.26 -12.36 -3.93
N LEU A 25 -1.23 -11.03 -3.95
CA LEU A 25 -2.14 -10.17 -3.20
C LEU A 25 -3.22 -9.53 -4.09
N GLU A 26 -3.03 -9.40 -5.40
CA GLU A 26 -3.95 -8.75 -6.36
C GLU A 26 -5.41 -9.22 -6.30
N SER A 27 -5.65 -10.49 -5.95
CA SER A 27 -7.01 -11.03 -5.80
C SER A 27 -7.74 -10.41 -4.61
N ASN A 28 -7.02 -10.07 -3.54
CA ASN A 28 -7.55 -9.60 -2.26
C ASN A 28 -7.17 -8.16 -1.93
N ALA A 29 -6.35 -7.50 -2.76
CA ALA A 29 -5.78 -6.20 -2.47
C ALA A 29 -5.87 -5.23 -3.66
N GLU A 30 -5.99 -3.95 -3.33
CA GLU A 30 -5.79 -2.81 -4.21
C GLU A 30 -4.54 -2.06 -3.76
N PHE A 31 -3.72 -1.63 -4.71
CA PHE A 31 -2.45 -0.96 -4.44
C PHE A 31 -2.49 0.49 -4.91
N ILE A 32 -2.20 1.40 -4.00
CA ILE A 32 -2.06 2.83 -4.27
C ILE A 32 -0.59 3.19 -4.09
N LEU A 33 0.03 3.84 -5.07
CA LEU A 33 1.43 4.26 -4.95
C LEU A 33 1.49 5.70 -4.44
N SER A 34 2.26 5.96 -3.37
CA SER A 34 2.51 7.32 -2.92
C SER A 34 3.45 8.04 -3.89
N PRO A 35 3.37 9.38 -4.01
CA PRO A 35 4.35 10.16 -4.77
C PRO A 35 5.79 9.87 -4.32
N ASN A 36 6.72 9.88 -5.28
CA ASN A 36 8.14 9.71 -4.98
C ASN A 36 8.64 10.84 -4.07
N GLY A 37 9.39 10.49 -3.02
CA GLY A 37 9.93 11.48 -2.08
C GLY A 37 8.93 12.00 -1.05
N SER A 38 7.73 11.41 -0.97
CA SER A 38 6.76 11.74 0.08
C SER A 38 7.39 11.59 1.47
N SER A 39 7.26 12.64 2.27
CA SER A 39 7.61 12.63 3.69
C SER A 39 6.68 11.71 4.48
N SER A 40 7.06 11.38 5.71
CA SER A 40 6.22 10.61 6.63
C SER A 40 4.88 11.31 6.93
N ALA A 41 4.87 12.64 6.96
CA ALA A 41 3.65 13.42 7.15
C ALA A 41 2.68 13.26 5.96
N GLU A 42 3.20 13.41 4.74
CA GLU A 42 2.40 13.26 3.50
C GLU A 42 1.86 11.83 3.35
N ILE A 43 2.65 10.82 3.73
CA ILE A 43 2.20 9.41 3.74
C ILE A 43 1.06 9.21 4.74
N SER A 44 1.16 9.79 5.94
CA SER A 44 0.11 9.72 6.95
C SER A 44 -1.19 10.37 6.47
N ASP A 45 -1.09 11.53 5.81
CA ASP A 45 -2.27 12.22 5.26
C ASP A 45 -2.90 11.42 4.11
N LEU A 46 -2.08 10.85 3.22
CA LEU A 46 -2.54 9.97 2.14
C LEU A 46 -3.25 8.72 2.68
N MET A 47 -2.72 8.07 3.72
CA MET A 47 -3.37 6.92 4.37
C MET A 47 -4.77 7.27 4.88
N ARG A 48 -4.93 8.46 5.47
CA ARG A 48 -6.23 8.94 5.98
C ARG A 48 -7.19 9.28 4.84
N GLN A 49 -6.72 10.01 3.82
CA GLN A 49 -7.54 10.44 2.69
C GLN A 49 -8.04 9.25 1.85
N GLN A 50 -7.16 8.28 1.59
CA GLN A 50 -7.47 7.11 0.76
C GLN A 50 -8.13 5.98 1.56
N GLN A 51 -8.28 6.16 2.88
CA GLN A 51 -8.76 5.13 3.81
C GLN A 51 -8.02 3.80 3.61
N SER A 52 -6.69 3.88 3.48
CA SER A 52 -5.85 2.70 3.26
C SER A 52 -5.83 1.83 4.51
N ASP A 53 -6.07 0.54 4.34
CA ASP A 53 -6.10 -0.43 5.43
C ASP A 53 -4.66 -0.81 5.90
N ALA A 54 -3.66 -0.64 5.03
CA ALA A 54 -2.26 -0.98 5.34
C ALA A 54 -1.23 -0.17 4.55
N LEU A 55 -0.01 -0.06 5.10
CA LEU A 55 1.14 0.64 4.50
C LEU A 55 2.27 -0.37 4.23
N ILE A 56 2.78 -0.40 3.00
CA ILE A 56 4.01 -1.11 2.66
C ILE A 56 5.12 -0.09 2.42
N VAL A 57 6.10 -0.10 3.33
CA VAL A 57 7.27 0.75 3.25
C VAL A 57 8.39 0.03 2.49
N ARG A 58 8.85 0.60 1.38
CA ARG A 58 10.11 0.16 0.78
C ARG A 58 11.22 0.72 1.65
N ALA A 59 11.91 -0.14 2.39
CA ALA A 59 13.17 0.24 3.00
C ALA A 59 14.10 0.72 1.87
N GLY A 60 14.55 1.98 1.94
CA GLY A 60 15.64 2.45 1.09
C GLY A 60 16.85 1.51 1.23
N LYS A 61 17.79 1.53 0.27
CA LYS A 61 19.06 0.84 0.47
C LYS A 61 19.58 1.20 1.86
N ILE A 62 19.68 0.21 2.74
CA ILE A 62 20.53 0.32 3.92
C ILE A 62 21.94 0.37 3.34
N ASN A 63 22.38 1.57 2.92
CA ASN A 63 23.79 1.84 2.70
C ASN A 63 24.38 1.80 4.11
N ARG A 64 24.80 0.60 4.49
CA ARG A 64 25.70 0.40 5.62
C ARG A 64 27.05 1.02 5.27
#